data_AF-A0AA38K0P5-F1
#
_entry.id   AF-A0AA38K0P5-F1
#
_cell.length_a   1.000
_cell.length_b   1.000
_cell.length_c   1.000
_cell.angle_alpha   90.00
_cell.angle_beta   90.00
_cell.angle_gamma   90.00
#
_symmetry.space_group_name_H-M   'P 1'
#
loop_
_entity.id
_entity.type
_entity.pdbx_description
1 polymer ?
#
loop_
_entity_poly.entity_id
_entity_poly.type
_entity_poly.pdbx_seq_one_letter_code
_entity_poly.pdbx_strand_id
1 'polypeptide(L)'
;MASRDSKKQSLSEVQASRHLKACYIIKLPLELLAEILLYTKSPKDILALTRCSKFFCRTLLHQANQYIWRYARQNCLPEALPEPCSRFTESSYAAFVLDAGPCEICGRLAGSYSSFGLRVRLCTSTRCKIAIEDKDHLSKDTYHIFEGTLPVVESSASFAGIAGGHGEWPDISLMYRKSDWACALQDYLDVSQSPAKLEQFITLCSRKSAETKLYMQMCVGLQSWKRKHLEAQKPTKNVNTKISKDLAVKEGLDFWDMMNTPTYRFLFKQKNASLELIQQFDYKIREVDITAELLKVAERRSRRSQEAGYSTCRQAVEKHYNRLRALKQESPLPCLPSFRRLPTIHQIQQSTSQSKKELDNALQSQPIRALVHSELDKFHSDAKNALAAIMGFPDWRSPSSRKLHPADRLTARFRCRTCQRVEAKYKDCGSLDYDGAIMHLCSVTLDKPVSPMPFRAARFEMDTKVSCNLL
;
A
#
# COMPACT_ATOMS: atom_id res chain seq x y z
N MET A 1 -9.10 8.04 30.78
CA MET A 1 -10.17 7.76 29.81
C MET A 1 -10.67 8.98 29.04
N ALA A 2 -9.99 10.14 29.07
CA ALA A 2 -10.48 11.41 28.48
C ALA A 2 -9.84 11.81 27.11
N SER A 3 -9.40 10.86 26.28
CA SER A 3 -8.67 11.16 25.02
C SER A 3 -9.32 10.58 23.75
N ARG A 4 -10.45 9.85 23.89
CA ARG A 4 -11.18 9.28 22.73
C ARG A 4 -12.30 10.16 22.19
N ASP A 5 -12.82 11.10 22.98
CA ASP A 5 -13.99 11.91 22.56
C ASP A 5 -13.63 13.06 21.61
N SER A 6 -12.40 13.58 21.69
CA SER A 6 -11.96 14.69 20.83
C SER A 6 -11.76 14.28 19.35
N LYS A 7 -11.55 12.98 19.06
CA LYS A 7 -11.45 12.46 17.68
C LYS A 7 -12.81 12.18 17.02
N LYS A 8 -13.89 12.01 17.79
CA LYS A 8 -15.24 11.76 17.25
C LYS A 8 -15.92 13.05 16.80
N GLN A 9 -15.68 14.17 17.49
CA GLN A 9 -16.25 15.47 17.09
C GLN A 9 -15.68 16.00 15.77
N SER A 10 -14.37 15.85 15.51
CA SER A 10 -13.76 16.35 14.26
C SER A 10 -14.20 15.60 12.99
N LEU A 11 -14.77 14.40 13.11
CA LEU A 11 -15.31 13.65 11.97
C LEU A 11 -16.76 14.04 11.65
N SER A 12 -17.53 14.48 12.65
CA SER A 12 -18.92 14.91 12.48
C SER A 12 -19.02 16.32 11.85
N GLU A 13 -18.11 17.25 12.17
CA GLU A 13 -18.11 18.60 11.58
C GLU A 13 -17.59 18.63 10.13
N VAL A 14 -16.68 17.73 9.76
CA VAL A 14 -16.20 17.60 8.36
C VAL A 14 -17.28 16.98 7.45
N GLN A 15 -18.24 16.25 8.02
CA GLN A 15 -19.36 15.67 7.28
C GLN A 15 -20.56 16.63 7.13
N ALA A 16 -20.70 17.63 8.00
CA ALA A 16 -21.88 18.51 8.05
C ALA A 16 -21.84 19.70 7.05
N SER A 17 -20.69 20.09 6.51
CA SER A 17 -20.57 21.32 5.69
C SER A 17 -20.40 21.10 4.18
N ARG A 18 -20.43 19.85 3.70
CA ARG A 18 -20.55 19.59 2.25
C ARG A 18 -22.02 19.52 1.91
N HIS A 19 -22.66 20.68 1.74
CA HIS A 19 -23.84 20.79 0.90
C HIS A 19 -23.49 20.08 -0.42
N LEU A 20 -23.99 18.86 -0.61
CA LEU A 20 -23.74 18.09 -1.81
C LEU A 20 -24.28 18.93 -2.95
N LYS A 21 -23.37 19.50 -3.77
CA LYS A 21 -23.74 20.32 -4.92
C LYS A 21 -24.78 19.53 -5.72
N ALA A 22 -25.91 20.17 -6.01
CA ALA A 22 -26.97 19.55 -6.79
C ALA A 22 -26.40 18.99 -8.10
N CYS A 23 -26.70 17.72 -8.41
CA CYS A 23 -26.28 17.12 -9.66
C CYS A 23 -27.19 17.61 -10.79
N TYR A 24 -26.73 18.59 -11.56
CA TYR A 24 -27.49 19.15 -12.68
C TYR A 24 -27.69 18.17 -13.84
N ILE A 25 -26.81 17.16 -13.99
CA ILE A 25 -26.95 16.12 -15.02
C ILE A 25 -28.24 15.32 -14.86
N ILE A 26 -28.69 15.07 -13.61
CA ILE A 26 -29.95 14.34 -13.36
C ILE A 26 -31.18 15.13 -13.83
N LYS A 27 -31.07 16.46 -13.95
CA LYS A 27 -32.16 17.32 -14.40
C LYS A 27 -32.24 17.49 -15.92
N LEU A 28 -31.28 16.94 -16.67
CA LEU A 28 -31.29 17.01 -18.12
C LEU A 28 -32.41 16.12 -18.69
N PRO A 29 -33.11 16.57 -19.74
CA PRO A 29 -33.90 15.69 -20.58
C PRO A 29 -33.07 14.50 -21.07
N LEU A 30 -33.73 13.36 -21.27
CA LEU A 30 -33.07 12.10 -21.65
C LEU A 30 -32.30 12.25 -22.97
N GLU A 31 -32.82 13.05 -23.89
CA GLU A 31 -32.25 13.29 -25.22
C GLU A 31 -30.90 14.00 -25.11
N LEU A 32 -30.80 15.02 -24.27
CA LEU A 32 -29.54 15.74 -24.02
C LEU A 32 -28.55 14.87 -23.26
N LEU A 33 -29.04 14.08 -22.29
CA LEU A 33 -28.19 13.11 -21.60
C LEU A 33 -27.64 12.07 -22.57
N ALA A 34 -28.48 11.54 -23.46
CA ALA A 34 -28.07 10.60 -24.49
C ALA A 34 -27.02 11.20 -25.40
N GLU A 35 -27.25 12.42 -25.93
CA GLU A 35 -26.29 13.13 -26.79
C GLU A 35 -24.91 13.24 -26.12
N ILE A 36 -24.86 13.69 -24.85
CA ILE A 36 -23.61 13.77 -24.08
C ILE A 36 -22.93 12.39 -23.98
N LEU A 37 -23.70 11.32 -23.76
CA LEU A 37 -23.17 9.97 -23.64
C LEU A 37 -22.72 9.38 -24.98
N LEU A 38 -23.32 9.77 -26.10
CA LEU A 38 -22.86 9.37 -27.44
C LEU A 38 -21.47 9.97 -27.75
N TYR A 39 -21.10 11.11 -27.16
CA TYR A 39 -19.75 11.65 -27.26
C TYR A 39 -18.71 10.91 -26.40
N THR A 40 -19.12 10.01 -25.51
CA THR A 40 -18.17 9.19 -24.75
C THR A 40 -17.48 8.18 -25.67
N LYS A 41 -16.16 8.01 -25.51
CA LYS A 41 -15.35 7.12 -26.35
C LYS A 41 -15.36 5.66 -25.89
N SER A 42 -16.00 5.37 -24.76
CA SER A 42 -16.03 4.03 -24.18
C SER A 42 -17.33 3.75 -23.44
N PRO A 43 -17.94 2.56 -23.61
CA PRO A 43 -19.05 2.10 -22.77
C PRO A 43 -18.72 2.08 -21.28
N LYS A 44 -17.43 2.08 -20.92
CA LYS A 44 -16.96 2.15 -19.54
C LYS A 44 -17.40 3.43 -18.83
N ASP A 45 -17.44 4.56 -19.54
CA ASP A 45 -17.84 5.85 -18.97
C ASP A 45 -19.35 5.87 -18.69
N ILE A 46 -20.15 5.30 -19.61
CA ILE A 46 -21.59 5.10 -19.43
C ILE A 46 -21.84 4.17 -18.23
N LEU A 47 -21.06 3.11 -18.09
CA LEU A 47 -21.15 2.17 -16.96
C LEU A 47 -20.79 2.83 -15.62
N ALA A 48 -19.77 3.68 -15.61
CA ALA A 48 -19.42 4.46 -14.43
C ALA A 48 -20.59 5.39 -14.03
N LEU A 49 -21.18 6.11 -14.98
CA LEU A 49 -22.33 6.99 -14.72
C LEU A 49 -23.55 6.21 -14.21
N THR A 50 -23.84 5.07 -14.82
CA THR A 50 -24.94 4.16 -14.43
C THR A 50 -24.83 3.76 -12.96
N ARG A 51 -23.61 3.62 -12.43
CA ARG A 51 -23.34 3.25 -11.03
C ARG A 51 -23.34 4.42 -10.05
N CYS A 52 -23.27 5.67 -10.53
CA CYS A 52 -23.24 6.83 -9.66
C CYS A 52 -24.59 7.08 -8.97
N SER A 53 -25.72 6.66 -9.55
CA SER A 53 -27.04 6.87 -8.93
C SER A 53 -28.08 5.84 -9.34
N LYS A 54 -29.10 5.63 -8.48
CA LYS A 54 -30.27 4.80 -8.81
C LYS A 54 -31.06 5.33 -10.02
N PHE A 55 -31.06 6.65 -10.22
CA PHE A 55 -31.69 7.29 -11.38
C PHE A 55 -31.01 6.86 -12.67
N PHE A 56 -29.69 7.08 -12.79
CA PHE A 56 -28.95 6.67 -13.99
C PHE A 56 -29.00 5.17 -14.23
N CYS A 57 -28.99 4.36 -13.17
CA CYS A 57 -29.19 2.91 -13.27
C CYS A 57 -30.53 2.56 -13.93
N ARG A 58 -31.65 3.11 -13.44
CA ARG A 58 -32.98 2.85 -14.03
C ARG A 58 -33.10 3.37 -15.46
N THR A 59 -32.60 4.58 -15.71
CA THR A 59 -32.70 5.24 -17.01
C THR A 59 -31.84 4.54 -18.06
N LEU A 60 -30.55 4.32 -17.79
CA LEU A 60 -29.60 3.81 -18.79
C LEU A 60 -29.70 2.30 -19.02
N LEU A 61 -30.25 1.53 -18.08
CA LEU A 61 -30.48 0.09 -18.27
C LEU A 61 -31.82 -0.22 -18.97
N HIS A 62 -32.69 0.78 -19.16
CA HIS A 62 -33.97 0.58 -19.83
C HIS A 62 -33.80 0.14 -21.29
N GLN A 63 -34.67 -0.76 -21.78
CA GLN A 63 -34.55 -1.34 -23.12
C GLN A 63 -34.60 -0.27 -24.24
N ALA A 64 -35.40 0.78 -24.05
CA ALA A 64 -35.49 1.89 -25.01
C ALA A 64 -34.16 2.65 -25.19
N ASN A 65 -33.23 2.56 -24.22
CA ASN A 65 -31.98 3.31 -24.20
C ASN A 65 -30.76 2.45 -24.58
N GLN A 66 -30.96 1.21 -25.05
CA GLN A 66 -29.87 0.32 -25.48
C GLN A 66 -29.09 0.88 -26.68
N TYR A 67 -29.68 1.79 -27.46
CA TYR A 67 -29.00 2.44 -28.58
C TYR A 67 -27.76 3.24 -28.15
N ILE A 68 -27.78 3.83 -26.94
CA ILE A 68 -26.64 4.59 -26.38
C ILE A 68 -25.44 3.66 -26.20
N TRP A 69 -25.68 2.48 -25.61
CA TRP A 69 -24.65 1.48 -25.37
C TRP A 69 -24.13 0.87 -26.67
N ARG A 70 -25.04 0.52 -27.60
CA ARG A 70 -24.67 0.01 -28.93
C ARG A 70 -23.78 0.99 -29.67
N TYR A 71 -24.16 2.27 -29.67
CA TYR A 71 -23.37 3.32 -30.31
C TYR A 71 -21.98 3.44 -29.68
N ALA A 72 -21.88 3.52 -28.34
CA ALA A 72 -20.59 3.60 -27.65
C ALA A 72 -19.72 2.37 -27.89
N ARG A 73 -20.32 1.18 -28.01
CA ARG A 73 -19.62 -0.08 -28.33
C ARG A 73 -19.03 -0.04 -29.74
N GLN A 74 -19.80 0.41 -30.72
CA GLN A 74 -19.39 0.55 -32.12
C GLN A 74 -18.32 1.63 -32.33
N ASN A 75 -18.34 2.67 -31.49
CA ASN A 75 -17.38 3.78 -31.54
C ASN A 75 -16.21 3.64 -30.56
N CYS A 76 -16.04 2.46 -29.95
CA CYS A 76 -14.92 2.21 -29.05
C CYS A 76 -13.59 2.21 -29.82
N LEU A 77 -12.53 2.68 -29.17
CA LEU A 77 -11.18 2.68 -29.73
C LEU A 77 -10.37 1.52 -29.14
N PRO A 78 -9.38 0.95 -29.87
CA PRO A 78 -8.94 1.35 -31.20
C PRO A 78 -9.83 0.82 -32.33
N GLU A 79 -10.69 -0.15 -32.01
CA GLU A 79 -11.71 -0.70 -32.91
C GLU A 79 -12.98 -1.00 -32.12
N ALA A 80 -14.09 -1.15 -32.86
CA ALA A 80 -15.37 -1.52 -32.29
C ALA A 80 -15.25 -2.81 -31.47
N LEU A 81 -15.93 -2.82 -30.32
CA LEU A 81 -16.07 -4.03 -29.53
C LEU A 81 -16.91 -5.08 -30.31
N PRO A 82 -16.56 -6.38 -30.22
CA PRO A 82 -17.34 -7.45 -30.85
C PRO A 82 -18.83 -7.39 -30.52
N GLU A 83 -19.66 -7.93 -31.41
CA GLU A 83 -21.10 -8.01 -31.16
C GLU A 83 -21.38 -8.96 -29.98
N PRO A 84 -22.22 -8.57 -29.01
CA PRO A 84 -22.63 -9.46 -27.93
C PRO A 84 -23.38 -10.68 -28.47
N CYS A 85 -23.19 -11.85 -27.85
CA CYS A 85 -24.08 -12.97 -28.11
C CYS A 85 -25.49 -12.68 -27.55
N SER A 86 -26.51 -13.37 -28.07
CA SER A 86 -27.93 -13.15 -27.74
C SER A 86 -28.29 -13.23 -26.25
N ARG A 87 -27.40 -13.76 -25.41
CA ARG A 87 -27.57 -13.86 -23.95
C ARG A 87 -27.26 -12.56 -23.21
N PHE A 88 -26.66 -11.56 -23.86
CA PHE A 88 -26.30 -10.29 -23.22
C PHE A 88 -27.18 -9.14 -23.72
N THR A 89 -27.62 -8.30 -22.79
CA THR A 89 -27.98 -6.90 -23.12
C THR A 89 -26.70 -6.09 -23.31
N GLU A 90 -26.76 -4.97 -24.05
CA GLU A 90 -25.58 -4.14 -24.31
C GLU A 90 -24.92 -3.65 -23.00
N SER A 91 -25.75 -3.26 -22.02
CA SER A 91 -25.27 -2.84 -20.70
C SER A 91 -24.59 -3.98 -19.91
N SER A 92 -25.16 -5.18 -19.91
CA SER A 92 -24.56 -6.36 -19.26
C SER A 92 -23.28 -6.82 -19.96
N TYR A 93 -23.21 -6.64 -21.28
CA TYR A 93 -22.02 -6.91 -22.07
C TYR A 93 -20.92 -5.90 -21.75
N ALA A 94 -21.22 -4.61 -21.67
CA ALA A 94 -20.26 -3.59 -21.28
C ALA A 94 -19.68 -3.86 -19.88
N ALA A 95 -20.52 -4.27 -18.92
CA ALA A 95 -20.10 -4.70 -17.60
C ALA A 95 -19.18 -5.93 -17.66
N PHE A 96 -19.57 -6.96 -18.41
CA PHE A 96 -18.76 -8.15 -18.63
C PHE A 96 -17.36 -7.80 -19.15
N VAL A 97 -17.26 -6.93 -20.16
CA VAL A 97 -15.99 -6.62 -20.81
C VAL A 97 -15.10 -5.66 -20.01
N LEU A 98 -15.67 -4.57 -19.50
CA LEU A 98 -14.92 -3.39 -19.06
C LEU A 98 -14.82 -3.24 -17.54
N ASP A 99 -15.57 -4.04 -16.78
CA ASP A 99 -15.52 -3.96 -15.33
C ASP A 99 -14.21 -4.44 -14.73
N ALA A 100 -13.94 -3.89 -13.56
CA ALA A 100 -13.00 -4.45 -12.60
C ALA A 100 -13.75 -5.41 -11.66
N GLY A 101 -13.06 -6.43 -11.18
CA GLY A 101 -13.62 -7.39 -10.23
C GLY A 101 -12.55 -8.01 -9.34
N PRO A 102 -12.93 -8.76 -8.30
CA PRO A 102 -11.96 -9.38 -7.42
C PRO A 102 -11.14 -10.43 -8.18
N CYS A 103 -9.84 -10.49 -7.88
CA CYS A 103 -8.95 -11.54 -8.34
C CYS A 103 -9.38 -12.87 -7.72
N GLU A 104 -9.53 -13.91 -8.55
CA GLU A 104 -10.01 -15.23 -8.12
C GLU A 104 -9.09 -15.91 -7.10
N ILE A 105 -7.81 -15.57 -7.10
CA ILE A 105 -6.81 -16.14 -6.19
C ILE A 105 -6.64 -15.35 -4.89
N CYS A 106 -6.59 -14.01 -4.96
CA CYS A 106 -6.21 -13.18 -3.80
C CYS A 106 -7.26 -12.15 -3.38
N GLY A 107 -8.40 -12.07 -4.06
CA GLY A 107 -9.48 -11.12 -3.78
C GLY A 107 -9.18 -9.65 -4.12
N ARG A 108 -7.93 -9.27 -4.38
CA ARG A 108 -7.58 -7.90 -4.77
C ARG A 108 -8.26 -7.51 -6.08
N LEU A 109 -8.64 -6.24 -6.21
CA LEU A 109 -9.27 -5.72 -7.42
C LEU A 109 -8.34 -5.90 -8.64
N ALA A 110 -8.84 -6.63 -9.64
CA ALA A 110 -8.24 -6.84 -10.94
C ALA A 110 -9.00 -6.03 -12.00
N GLY A 111 -8.34 -5.74 -13.12
CA GLY A 111 -8.95 -5.08 -14.29
C GLY A 111 -9.90 -6.02 -15.03
N SER A 112 -9.87 -6.00 -16.36
CA SER A 112 -10.65 -6.90 -17.23
C SER A 112 -10.34 -8.37 -16.98
N TYR A 113 -11.21 -9.26 -17.47
CA TYR A 113 -11.01 -10.71 -17.39
C TYR A 113 -9.66 -11.11 -18.00
N SER A 114 -8.96 -12.04 -17.34
CA SER A 114 -7.78 -12.72 -17.88
C SER A 114 -8.20 -13.69 -18.99
N SER A 115 -9.28 -14.45 -18.75
CA SER A 115 -10.01 -15.23 -19.75
C SER A 115 -11.50 -14.87 -19.68
N PHE A 116 -12.06 -14.44 -20.80
CA PHE A 116 -13.49 -14.17 -20.98
C PHE A 116 -14.29 -15.47 -21.01
N GLY A 117 -13.77 -16.51 -21.68
CA GLY A 117 -14.45 -17.80 -21.77
C GLY A 117 -14.71 -18.39 -20.38
N LEU A 118 -13.66 -18.48 -19.56
CA LEU A 118 -13.74 -18.95 -18.18
C LEU A 118 -14.21 -17.88 -17.19
N ARG A 119 -14.38 -16.62 -17.59
CA ARG A 119 -14.72 -15.51 -16.67
C ARG A 119 -13.78 -15.40 -15.46
N VAL A 120 -12.48 -15.62 -15.68
CA VAL A 120 -11.45 -15.56 -14.62
C VAL A 120 -10.80 -14.19 -14.59
N ARG A 121 -10.70 -13.56 -13.41
CA ARG A 121 -9.96 -12.30 -13.22
C ARG A 121 -8.71 -12.55 -12.39
N LEU A 122 -7.56 -12.09 -12.89
CA LEU A 122 -6.29 -12.16 -12.15
C LEU A 122 -5.67 -10.78 -11.99
N CYS A 123 -5.12 -10.52 -10.81
CA CYS A 123 -4.33 -9.31 -10.58
C CYS A 123 -2.98 -9.40 -11.31
N THR A 124 -2.21 -8.29 -11.32
CA THR A 124 -0.90 -8.23 -11.99
C THR A 124 0.20 -9.06 -11.30
N SER A 125 -0.08 -9.67 -10.14
CA SER A 125 0.90 -10.48 -9.40
C SER A 125 1.19 -11.80 -10.11
N THR A 126 2.46 -12.05 -10.40
CA THR A 126 2.94 -13.32 -10.98
C THR A 126 2.51 -14.54 -10.17
N ARG A 127 2.51 -14.44 -8.83
CA ARG A 127 2.05 -15.52 -7.94
C ARG A 127 0.61 -15.96 -8.22
N CYS A 128 -0.30 -15.02 -8.49
CA CYS A 128 -1.69 -15.36 -8.79
C CYS A 128 -1.86 -15.96 -10.20
N LYS A 129 -0.96 -15.65 -11.13
CA LYS A 129 -0.96 -16.26 -12.46
C LYS A 129 -0.48 -17.70 -12.40
N ILE A 130 0.59 -17.99 -11.66
CA ILE A 130 1.07 -19.36 -11.47
C ILE A 130 0.02 -20.21 -10.73
N ALA A 131 -0.58 -19.67 -9.66
CA ALA A 131 -1.53 -20.43 -8.84
C ALA A 131 -2.86 -20.78 -9.54
N ILE A 132 -3.21 -20.15 -10.67
CA ILE A 132 -4.40 -20.54 -11.43
C ILE A 132 -4.12 -21.75 -12.34
N GLU A 133 -2.89 -21.87 -12.84
CA GLU A 133 -2.45 -23.00 -13.68
C GLU A 133 -2.52 -24.29 -12.86
N ASP A 134 -2.09 -24.27 -11.59
CA ASP A 134 -2.16 -25.44 -10.71
C ASP A 134 -3.59 -25.92 -10.38
N LYS A 135 -4.61 -25.06 -10.52
CA LYS A 135 -5.99 -25.36 -10.07
C LYS A 135 -6.90 -25.92 -11.15
N ASP A 136 -6.68 -25.56 -12.41
CA ASP A 136 -7.66 -25.71 -13.49
C ASP A 136 -7.19 -26.63 -14.64
N HIS A 137 -6.25 -27.54 -14.37
CA HIS A 137 -5.79 -28.52 -15.36
C HIS A 137 -6.32 -29.94 -15.07
N LEU A 138 -7.10 -30.46 -16.01
CA LEU A 138 -7.42 -31.89 -16.13
C LEU A 138 -6.99 -32.35 -17.52
N SER A 139 -6.12 -33.37 -17.57
CA SER A 139 -5.79 -34.06 -18.82
C SER A 139 -6.99 -34.91 -19.26
N LYS A 140 -7.28 -34.87 -20.56
CA LYS A 140 -8.45 -35.48 -21.18
C LYS A 140 -8.06 -36.81 -21.79
N ASP A 141 -8.88 -37.84 -21.61
CA ASP A 141 -8.91 -38.98 -22.54
C ASP A 141 -10.27 -39.73 -22.58
N THR A 142 -11.34 -39.29 -21.89
CA THR A 142 -12.46 -40.23 -21.62
C THR A 142 -13.89 -39.74 -21.92
N TYR A 143 -14.19 -38.44 -22.03
CA TYR A 143 -15.59 -37.98 -22.11
C TYR A 143 -15.85 -36.82 -23.11
N HIS A 144 -16.05 -37.16 -24.39
CA HIS A 144 -16.31 -36.17 -25.46
C HIS A 144 -17.76 -35.65 -25.53
N ILE A 145 -18.73 -36.35 -24.93
CA ILE A 145 -20.18 -36.10 -25.13
C ILE A 145 -20.60 -34.69 -24.70
N PHE A 146 -20.09 -34.19 -23.58
CA PHE A 146 -20.41 -32.86 -23.06
C PHE A 146 -19.27 -31.85 -23.22
N GLU A 147 -18.13 -32.25 -23.79
CA GLU A 147 -16.92 -31.45 -23.88
C GLU A 147 -17.17 -30.10 -24.59
N GLY A 148 -17.90 -30.13 -25.71
CA GLY A 148 -18.25 -28.93 -26.47
C GLY A 148 -19.25 -28.01 -25.76
N THR A 149 -19.89 -28.46 -24.67
CA THR A 149 -20.85 -27.64 -23.91
C THR A 149 -20.18 -26.68 -22.94
N LEU A 150 -18.94 -26.96 -22.54
CA LEU A 150 -18.24 -26.20 -21.52
C LEU A 150 -17.43 -25.04 -22.13
N PRO A 151 -17.49 -23.84 -21.53
CA PRO A 151 -16.55 -22.78 -21.88
C PRO A 151 -15.11 -23.19 -21.59
N VAL A 152 -14.20 -22.71 -22.42
CA VAL A 152 -12.77 -22.98 -22.32
C VAL A 152 -11.99 -21.67 -22.30
N VAL A 153 -10.69 -21.74 -22.02
CA VAL A 153 -9.80 -20.61 -22.30
C VAL A 153 -9.82 -20.27 -23.79
N GLU A 154 -9.98 -19.00 -24.14
CA GLU A 154 -10.09 -18.57 -25.54
C GLU A 154 -8.73 -18.37 -26.23
N SER A 155 -7.66 -18.20 -25.45
CA SER A 155 -6.29 -17.98 -25.96
C SER A 155 -5.26 -18.43 -24.93
N SER A 156 -4.17 -19.04 -25.38
CA SER A 156 -3.00 -19.37 -24.55
C SER A 156 -2.38 -18.15 -23.85
N ALA A 157 -2.57 -16.95 -24.40
CA ALA A 157 -2.06 -15.70 -23.81
C ALA A 157 -2.86 -15.22 -22.59
N SER A 158 -4.01 -15.83 -22.29
CA SER A 158 -4.90 -15.44 -21.18
C SER A 158 -4.21 -15.57 -19.80
N PHE A 159 -3.31 -16.56 -19.69
CA PHE A 159 -2.52 -16.86 -18.50
C PHE A 159 -1.04 -16.77 -18.87
N ALA A 160 -0.52 -15.54 -18.89
CA ALA A 160 0.87 -15.28 -19.26
C ALA A 160 1.83 -16.06 -18.34
N GLY A 161 2.42 -17.12 -18.90
CA GLY A 161 3.29 -18.11 -18.26
C GLY A 161 3.74 -19.20 -19.26
N ILE A 162 2.90 -19.51 -20.24
CA ILE A 162 3.21 -20.50 -21.28
C ILE A 162 4.09 -19.88 -22.37
N ALA A 163 5.39 -20.13 -22.29
CA ALA A 163 6.32 -19.85 -23.38
C ALA A 163 5.95 -20.74 -24.59
N GLY A 164 5.52 -20.15 -25.70
CA GLY A 164 5.71 -20.81 -27.01
C GLY A 164 4.54 -20.92 -27.99
N GLY A 165 3.34 -20.37 -27.72
CA GLY A 165 2.28 -20.43 -28.73
C GLY A 165 1.24 -19.32 -28.63
N HIS A 166 0.92 -18.68 -29.76
CA HIS A 166 -0.22 -17.77 -29.92
C HIS A 166 -1.41 -18.48 -30.58
N GLY A 167 -1.80 -19.62 -30.01
CA GLY A 167 -3.03 -20.28 -30.46
C GLY A 167 -4.27 -19.57 -29.90
N GLU A 168 -5.32 -19.57 -30.68
CA GLU A 168 -6.66 -19.15 -30.29
C GLU A 168 -7.60 -20.36 -30.43
N TRP A 169 -8.68 -20.39 -29.65
CA TRP A 169 -9.71 -21.42 -29.80
C TRP A 169 -10.26 -21.39 -31.25
N PRO A 170 -10.47 -22.55 -31.91
CA PRO A 170 -10.48 -23.92 -31.37
C PRO A 170 -9.13 -24.66 -31.35
N ASP A 171 -8.06 -24.08 -31.87
CA ASP A 171 -6.81 -24.79 -32.18
C ASP A 171 -5.83 -24.89 -30.99
N ILE A 172 -6.30 -24.65 -29.76
CA ILE A 172 -5.49 -24.71 -28.54
C ILE A 172 -5.88 -25.88 -27.66
N SER A 173 -4.96 -26.26 -26.77
CA SER A 173 -5.28 -27.16 -25.67
C SER A 173 -6.43 -26.58 -24.84
N LEU A 174 -7.54 -27.32 -24.75
CA LEU A 174 -8.73 -26.83 -24.06
C LEU A 174 -8.50 -26.93 -22.55
N MET A 175 -8.64 -25.80 -21.86
CA MET A 175 -8.61 -25.72 -20.40
C MET A 175 -10.00 -25.32 -19.90
N TYR A 176 -10.49 -26.01 -18.87
CA TYR A 176 -11.80 -25.80 -18.26
C TYR A 176 -11.62 -25.41 -16.79
N ARG A 177 -12.66 -24.79 -16.21
CA ARG A 177 -12.76 -24.74 -14.75
C ARG A 177 -12.94 -26.14 -14.20
N LYS A 178 -12.19 -26.51 -13.17
CA LYS A 178 -12.31 -27.82 -12.52
C LYS A 178 -13.73 -28.09 -12.00
N SER A 179 -14.39 -27.07 -11.46
CA SER A 179 -15.78 -27.15 -10.96
C SER A 179 -16.77 -27.49 -12.06
N ASP A 180 -16.65 -26.84 -13.22
CA ASP A 180 -17.61 -26.95 -14.31
C ASP A 180 -17.46 -28.30 -15.01
N TRP A 181 -16.22 -28.76 -15.16
CA TRP A 181 -15.93 -30.12 -15.63
C TRP A 181 -16.51 -31.18 -14.69
N ALA A 182 -16.25 -31.07 -13.38
CA ALA A 182 -16.75 -32.03 -12.40
C ALA A 182 -18.30 -32.08 -12.39
N CYS A 183 -18.96 -30.93 -12.50
CA CYS A 183 -20.42 -30.85 -12.60
C CYS A 183 -20.94 -31.55 -13.87
N ALA A 184 -20.36 -31.26 -15.03
CA ALA A 184 -20.80 -31.85 -16.29
C ALA A 184 -20.52 -33.37 -16.36
N LEU A 185 -19.41 -33.81 -15.75
CA LEU A 185 -19.10 -35.23 -15.61
C LEU A 185 -20.14 -35.91 -14.72
N GLN A 186 -20.50 -35.31 -13.59
CA GLN A 186 -21.53 -35.87 -12.70
C GLN A 186 -22.89 -35.94 -13.42
N ASP A 187 -23.30 -34.87 -14.10
CA ASP A 187 -24.53 -34.85 -14.90
C ASP A 187 -24.56 -36.00 -15.91
N TYR A 188 -23.43 -36.23 -16.60
CA TYR A 188 -23.28 -37.33 -17.54
C TYR A 188 -23.37 -38.71 -16.88
N LEU A 189 -22.69 -38.90 -15.75
CA LEU A 189 -22.72 -40.17 -15.01
C LEU A 189 -24.12 -40.49 -14.52
N ASP A 190 -24.87 -39.49 -14.04
CA ASP A 190 -26.23 -39.66 -13.54
C ASP A 190 -27.22 -40.06 -14.64
N VAL A 191 -27.08 -39.50 -15.85
CA VAL A 191 -27.96 -39.86 -16.97
C VAL A 191 -27.53 -41.14 -17.69
N SER A 192 -26.25 -41.51 -17.64
CA SER A 192 -25.73 -42.69 -18.35
C SER A 192 -26.29 -44.02 -17.82
N GLN A 193 -26.85 -44.03 -16.61
CA GLN A 193 -27.54 -45.19 -16.03
C GLN A 193 -28.90 -45.48 -16.71
N SER A 194 -29.44 -44.56 -17.53
CA SER A 194 -30.74 -44.70 -18.18
C SER A 194 -30.65 -44.36 -19.67
N PRO A 195 -30.79 -45.34 -20.59
CA PRO A 195 -30.65 -45.11 -22.03
C PRO A 195 -31.56 -44.02 -22.59
N ALA A 196 -32.82 -43.97 -22.16
CA ALA A 196 -33.78 -42.95 -22.61
C ALA A 196 -33.40 -41.53 -22.16
N LYS A 197 -32.85 -41.38 -20.95
CA LYS A 197 -32.36 -40.07 -20.46
C LYS A 197 -31.06 -39.67 -21.15
N LEU A 198 -30.21 -40.63 -21.50
CA LEU A 198 -28.96 -40.38 -22.19
C LEU A 198 -29.18 -39.78 -23.59
N GLU A 199 -30.15 -40.27 -24.36
CA GLU A 199 -30.46 -39.72 -25.69
C GLU A 199 -30.95 -38.26 -25.61
N GLN A 200 -31.83 -37.96 -24.65
CA GLN A 200 -32.28 -36.59 -24.39
C GLN A 200 -31.12 -35.70 -23.95
N PHE A 201 -30.21 -36.22 -23.12
CA PHE A 201 -29.02 -35.50 -22.69
C PHE A 201 -28.07 -35.20 -23.86
N ILE A 202 -27.83 -36.15 -24.76
CA ILE A 202 -27.03 -35.93 -25.97
C ILE A 202 -27.62 -34.80 -26.81
N THR A 203 -28.94 -34.82 -27.04
CA THR A 203 -29.64 -33.76 -27.80
C THR A 203 -29.48 -32.39 -27.13
N LEU A 204 -29.60 -32.35 -25.79
CA LEU A 204 -29.36 -31.14 -25.01
C LEU A 204 -27.91 -30.65 -25.11
N CYS A 205 -26.94 -31.57 -25.06
CA CYS A 205 -25.52 -31.28 -25.23
C CYS A 205 -25.21 -30.73 -26.62
N SER A 206 -25.80 -31.27 -27.69
CA SER A 206 -25.63 -30.74 -29.04
C SER A 206 -26.12 -29.30 -29.16
N ARG A 207 -27.29 -28.96 -28.58
CA ARG A 207 -27.80 -27.58 -28.56
C ARG A 207 -26.89 -26.66 -27.74
N LYS A 208 -26.51 -27.07 -26.52
CA LYS A 208 -25.60 -26.29 -25.66
C LYS A 208 -24.24 -26.08 -26.32
N SER A 209 -23.72 -27.09 -27.02
CA SER A 209 -22.46 -27.01 -27.76
C SER A 209 -22.50 -25.96 -28.86
N ALA A 210 -23.60 -25.89 -29.62
CA ALA A 210 -23.80 -24.82 -30.61
C ALA A 210 -23.84 -23.42 -29.98
N GLU A 211 -24.51 -23.26 -28.83
CA GLU A 211 -24.54 -21.98 -28.12
C GLU A 211 -23.18 -21.61 -27.53
N THR A 212 -22.45 -22.59 -26.97
CA THR A 212 -21.09 -22.41 -26.44
C THR A 212 -20.12 -22.07 -27.55
N LYS A 213 -20.27 -22.64 -28.76
CA LYS A 213 -19.50 -22.27 -29.94
C LYS A 213 -19.60 -20.78 -30.26
N LEU A 214 -20.83 -20.24 -30.30
CA LEU A 214 -21.07 -18.81 -30.54
C LEU A 214 -20.49 -17.94 -29.42
N TYR A 215 -20.65 -18.37 -28.16
CA TYR A 215 -20.06 -17.68 -27.00
C TYR A 215 -18.52 -17.65 -27.07
N MET A 216 -17.89 -18.76 -27.44
CA MET A 216 -16.44 -18.87 -27.56
C MET A 216 -15.89 -18.00 -28.69
N GLN A 217 -16.58 -17.95 -29.85
CA GLN A 217 -16.22 -17.02 -30.94
C GLN A 217 -16.22 -15.57 -30.47
N MET A 218 -17.24 -15.15 -29.70
CA MET A 218 -17.28 -13.83 -29.08
C MET A 218 -16.12 -13.61 -28.09
N CYS A 219 -15.76 -14.61 -27.28
CA CYS A 219 -14.66 -14.52 -26.32
C CYS A 219 -13.29 -14.38 -27.02
N VAL A 220 -13.04 -15.12 -28.10
CA VAL A 220 -11.84 -14.98 -28.95
C VAL A 220 -11.76 -13.57 -29.52
N GLY A 221 -12.88 -13.06 -30.07
CA GLY A 221 -12.97 -11.68 -30.55
C GLY A 221 -12.63 -10.65 -29.46
N LEU A 222 -13.15 -10.84 -28.25
CA LEU A 222 -12.88 -9.96 -27.10
C LEU A 222 -11.42 -10.00 -26.66
N GLN A 223 -10.79 -11.16 -26.66
CA GLN A 223 -9.39 -11.30 -26.31
C GLN A 223 -8.48 -10.63 -27.35
N SER A 224 -8.81 -10.79 -28.64
CA SER A 224 -8.11 -10.10 -29.72
C SER A 224 -8.27 -8.58 -29.62
N TRP A 225 -9.50 -8.09 -29.38
CA TRP A 225 -9.77 -6.67 -29.12
C TRP A 225 -8.97 -6.14 -27.93
N LYS A 226 -8.96 -6.87 -26.80
CA LYS A 226 -8.23 -6.48 -25.59
C LYS A 226 -6.73 -6.36 -25.85
N ARG A 227 -6.13 -7.28 -26.61
CA ARG A 227 -4.72 -7.23 -27.02
C ARG A 227 -4.44 -5.95 -27.82
N LYS A 228 -5.23 -5.69 -28.87
CA LYS A 228 -5.10 -4.47 -29.69
C LYS A 228 -5.29 -3.20 -28.87
N HIS A 229 -6.26 -3.18 -27.96
CA HIS A 229 -6.48 -2.06 -27.05
C HIS A 229 -5.26 -1.80 -26.13
N LEU A 230 -4.68 -2.86 -25.56
CA LEU A 230 -3.47 -2.76 -24.73
C LEU A 230 -2.24 -2.32 -25.56
N GLU A 231 -2.15 -2.75 -26.81
CA GLU A 231 -1.10 -2.33 -27.74
C GLU A 231 -1.24 -0.86 -28.11
N ALA A 232 -2.45 -0.41 -28.47
CA ALA A 232 -2.77 0.99 -28.77
C ALA A 232 -2.57 1.92 -27.57
N GLN A 233 -2.74 1.42 -26.34
CA GLN A 233 -2.51 2.20 -25.13
C GLN A 233 -1.04 2.59 -24.94
N LYS A 234 -0.09 1.77 -25.40
CA LYS A 234 1.36 2.03 -25.24
C LYS A 234 1.80 3.34 -25.96
N PRO A 235 1.57 3.53 -27.27
CA PRO A 235 1.94 4.77 -27.95
C PRO A 235 1.18 5.97 -27.38
N THR A 236 -0.13 5.86 -27.10
CA THR A 236 -0.89 6.96 -26.47
C THR A 236 -0.28 7.39 -25.14
N LYS A 237 0.10 6.42 -24.29
CA LYS A 237 0.76 6.71 -23.02
C LYS A 237 2.11 7.41 -23.21
N ASN A 238 2.89 7.02 -24.22
CA ASN A 238 4.17 7.66 -24.52
C ASN A 238 3.96 9.10 -24.99
N VAL A 239 3.01 9.34 -25.90
CA VAL A 239 2.65 10.68 -26.38
C VAL A 239 2.13 11.55 -25.23
N ASN A 240 1.21 11.03 -24.43
CA ASN A 240 0.70 11.76 -23.26
C ASN A 240 1.79 12.05 -22.23
N THR A 241 2.75 11.15 -22.03
CA THR A 241 3.91 11.41 -21.17
C THR A 241 4.75 12.56 -21.71
N LYS A 242 4.96 12.62 -23.04
CA LYS A 242 5.68 13.72 -23.69
C LYS A 242 4.92 15.04 -23.53
N ILE A 243 3.63 15.08 -23.89
CA ILE A 243 2.77 16.27 -23.73
C ILE A 243 2.77 16.75 -22.27
N SER A 244 2.71 15.83 -21.31
CA SER A 244 2.73 16.17 -19.88
C SER A 244 4.06 16.79 -19.45
N LYS A 245 5.20 16.33 -20.02
CA LYS A 245 6.51 16.95 -19.76
C LYS A 245 6.61 18.34 -20.37
N ASP A 246 6.17 18.49 -21.62
CA ASP A 246 6.19 19.77 -22.33
C ASP A 246 5.30 20.80 -21.61
N LEU A 247 4.12 20.37 -21.14
CA LEU A 247 3.23 21.16 -20.31
C LEU A 247 3.88 21.56 -18.97
N ALA A 248 4.56 20.64 -18.29
CA ALA A 248 5.25 20.94 -17.04
C ALA A 248 6.35 22.00 -17.24
N VAL A 249 7.15 21.88 -18.30
CA VAL A 249 8.16 22.89 -18.65
C VAL A 249 7.51 24.24 -18.94
N LYS A 250 6.43 24.27 -19.71
CA LYS A 250 5.70 25.49 -20.08
C LYS A 250 5.13 26.23 -18.86
N GLU A 251 4.57 25.50 -17.90
CA GLU A 251 3.94 26.08 -16.71
C GLU A 251 4.94 26.25 -15.54
N GLY A 252 6.23 25.96 -15.75
CA GLY A 252 7.27 26.10 -14.73
C GLY A 252 7.16 25.09 -13.57
N LEU A 253 6.63 23.90 -13.84
CA LEU A 253 6.36 22.84 -12.87
C LEU A 253 7.36 21.69 -12.96
N ASP A 254 7.65 21.03 -11.82
CA ASP A 254 8.31 19.74 -11.83
C ASP A 254 7.34 18.65 -12.34
N PHE A 255 7.72 17.96 -13.42
CA PHE A 255 6.90 16.92 -14.05
C PHE A 255 6.48 15.84 -13.04
N TRP A 256 7.40 15.41 -12.16
CA TRP A 256 7.11 14.36 -11.19
C TRP A 256 6.16 14.83 -10.09
N ASP A 257 6.27 16.07 -9.64
CA ASP A 257 5.30 16.65 -8.70
C ASP A 257 3.90 16.75 -9.31
N MET A 258 3.81 17.24 -10.55
CA MET A 258 2.54 17.29 -11.27
C MET A 258 1.91 15.90 -11.40
N MET A 259 2.69 14.88 -11.78
CA MET A 259 2.22 13.49 -11.89
C MET A 259 1.83 12.85 -10.54
N ASN A 260 2.30 13.40 -9.43
CA ASN A 260 1.94 12.96 -8.08
C ASN A 260 0.71 13.68 -7.51
N THR A 261 0.20 14.70 -8.19
CA THR A 261 -1.09 15.31 -7.83
C THR A 261 -2.24 14.33 -8.16
N PRO A 262 -3.17 14.06 -7.23
CA PRO A 262 -4.33 13.21 -7.49
C PRO A 262 -5.11 13.61 -8.75
N THR A 263 -5.33 14.90 -8.96
CA THR A 263 -6.15 15.44 -10.04
C THR A 263 -5.51 15.21 -11.41
N TYR A 264 -4.24 15.57 -11.59
CA TYR A 264 -3.56 15.33 -12.87
C TYR A 264 -3.32 13.84 -13.12
N ARG A 265 -2.98 13.08 -12.08
CA ARG A 265 -2.80 11.63 -12.19
C ARG A 265 -4.07 10.93 -12.66
N PHE A 266 -5.24 11.38 -12.18
CA PHE A 266 -6.52 10.85 -12.63
C PHE A 266 -6.77 11.19 -14.09
N LEU A 267 -6.61 12.46 -14.49
CA LEU A 267 -6.70 12.89 -15.89
C LEU A 267 -5.80 12.05 -16.81
N PHE A 268 -4.53 11.90 -16.45
CA PHE A 268 -3.55 11.13 -17.21
C PHE A 268 -3.97 9.67 -17.36
N LYS A 269 -4.46 9.04 -16.29
CA LYS A 269 -4.96 7.66 -16.35
C LYS A 269 -6.22 7.54 -17.20
N GLN A 270 -7.15 8.48 -17.08
CA GLN A 270 -8.40 8.49 -17.84
C GLN A 270 -8.13 8.62 -19.33
N LYS A 271 -7.34 9.63 -19.75
CA LYS A 271 -6.99 9.86 -21.15
C LYS A 271 -6.29 8.65 -21.78
N ASN A 272 -5.34 8.04 -21.05
CA ASN A 272 -4.70 6.81 -21.51
C ASN A 272 -5.65 5.59 -21.55
N ALA A 273 -6.64 5.53 -20.67
CA ALA A 273 -7.63 4.45 -20.69
C ALA A 273 -8.61 4.58 -21.87
N SER A 274 -8.92 5.81 -22.27
CA SER A 274 -9.81 6.12 -23.39
C SER A 274 -9.06 6.30 -24.73
N LEU A 275 -7.76 6.02 -24.76
CA LEU A 275 -6.88 6.23 -25.93
C LEU A 275 -6.88 7.66 -26.47
N GLU A 276 -7.15 8.64 -25.61
CA GLU A 276 -7.18 10.06 -25.95
C GLU A 276 -5.84 10.74 -25.64
N LEU A 277 -5.54 11.77 -26.41
CA LEU A 277 -4.44 12.68 -26.10
C LEU A 277 -4.86 13.70 -25.06
N ILE A 278 -3.95 14.02 -24.14
CA ILE A 278 -4.11 15.14 -23.20
C ILE A 278 -3.99 16.45 -24.00
N GLN A 279 -4.94 17.35 -23.81
CA GLN A 279 -4.94 18.67 -24.44
C GLN A 279 -4.70 19.77 -23.39
N GLN A 280 -4.24 20.94 -23.84
CA GLN A 280 -3.95 22.07 -22.93
C GLN A 280 -5.20 22.47 -22.11
N PHE A 281 -6.39 22.43 -22.70
CA PHE A 281 -7.62 22.78 -21.99
C PHE A 281 -7.94 21.80 -20.86
N ASP A 282 -7.58 20.51 -20.99
CA ASP A 282 -7.82 19.51 -19.95
C ASP A 282 -7.09 19.88 -18.66
N TYR A 283 -5.88 20.44 -18.80
CA TYR A 283 -5.10 20.99 -17.70
C TYR A 283 -5.72 22.28 -17.19
N LYS A 284 -6.02 23.25 -18.07
CA LYS A 284 -6.51 24.58 -17.65
C LYS A 284 -7.82 24.52 -16.86
N ILE A 285 -8.74 23.62 -17.20
CA ILE A 285 -9.97 23.38 -16.43
C ILE A 285 -9.69 22.94 -14.98
N ARG A 286 -8.54 22.31 -14.73
CA ARG A 286 -8.16 21.70 -13.44
C ARG A 286 -6.97 22.40 -12.78
N GLU A 287 -6.50 23.50 -13.33
CA GLU A 287 -5.27 24.18 -12.92
C GLU A 287 -5.30 24.60 -11.46
N VAL A 288 -6.44 25.12 -10.99
CA VAL A 288 -6.64 25.56 -9.60
C VAL A 288 -6.45 24.39 -8.62
N ASP A 289 -7.09 23.25 -8.89
CA ASP A 289 -6.99 22.06 -8.04
C ASP A 289 -5.58 21.46 -8.06
N ILE A 290 -4.96 21.38 -9.25
CA ILE A 290 -3.59 20.87 -9.42
C ILE A 290 -2.60 21.75 -8.66
N THR A 291 -2.74 23.07 -8.74
CA THR A 291 -1.86 24.04 -8.04
C THR A 291 -1.99 23.89 -6.52
N ALA A 292 -3.21 23.78 -6.00
CA ALA A 292 -3.44 23.54 -4.58
C ALA A 292 -2.87 22.17 -4.11
N GLU A 293 -2.90 21.15 -4.95
CA GLU A 293 -2.31 19.84 -4.68
C GLU A 293 -0.77 19.88 -4.72
N LEU A 294 -0.17 20.65 -5.64
CA LEU A 294 1.28 20.81 -5.76
C LEU A 294 1.91 21.39 -4.50
N LEU A 295 1.27 22.38 -3.86
CA LEU A 295 1.74 22.91 -2.58
C LEU A 295 1.84 21.82 -1.51
N LYS A 296 0.86 20.92 -1.45
CA LYS A 296 0.86 19.77 -0.51
C LYS A 296 1.94 18.75 -0.86
N VAL A 297 2.25 18.57 -2.14
CA VAL A 297 3.34 17.69 -2.59
C VAL A 297 4.70 18.28 -2.18
N ALA A 298 4.91 19.58 -2.41
CA ALA A 298 6.12 20.29 -2.01
C ALA A 298 6.34 20.26 -0.49
N GLU A 299 5.30 20.52 0.31
CA GLU A 299 5.36 20.41 1.77
C GLU A 299 5.74 18.98 2.21
N ARG A 300 5.11 17.96 1.62
CA ARG A 300 5.43 16.55 1.91
C ARG A 300 6.86 16.20 1.55
N ARG A 301 7.40 16.73 0.44
CA ARG A 301 8.79 16.52 0.01
C ARG A 301 9.75 17.18 1.00
N SER A 302 9.48 18.42 1.39
CA SER A 302 10.25 19.15 2.41
C SER A 302 10.28 18.38 3.72
N ARG A 303 9.12 17.93 4.21
CA ARG A 303 9.03 17.11 5.44
C ARG A 303 9.82 15.80 5.32
N ARG A 304 9.70 15.07 4.21
CA ARG A 304 10.47 13.82 4.00
C ARG A 304 11.98 14.08 3.96
N SER A 305 12.40 15.19 3.36
CA SER A 305 13.81 15.59 3.33
C SER A 305 14.32 15.91 4.74
N GLN A 306 13.56 16.67 5.52
CA GLN A 306 13.87 16.95 6.94
C GLN A 306 13.90 15.67 7.79
N GLU A 307 12.91 14.78 7.65
CA GLU A 307 12.86 13.49 8.35
C GLU A 307 14.05 12.59 7.97
N ALA A 308 14.44 12.56 6.69
CA ALA A 308 15.60 11.81 6.22
C ALA A 308 16.92 12.40 6.75
N GLY A 309 17.06 13.72 6.77
CA GLY A 309 18.17 14.42 7.41
C GLY A 309 18.26 14.09 8.90
N TYR A 310 17.14 14.22 9.62
CA TYR A 310 17.04 13.88 11.05
C TYR A 310 17.40 12.42 11.34
N SER A 311 16.92 11.48 10.51
CA SER A 311 17.26 10.06 10.60
C SER A 311 18.76 9.82 10.40
N THR A 312 19.35 10.47 9.40
CA THR A 312 20.80 10.41 9.14
C THR A 312 21.59 10.95 10.32
N CYS A 313 21.20 12.09 10.89
CA CYS A 313 21.87 12.66 12.05
C CYS A 313 21.78 11.75 13.28
N ARG A 314 20.61 11.13 13.52
CA ARG A 314 20.44 10.16 14.61
C ARG A 314 21.32 8.93 14.47
N GLN A 315 21.50 8.43 13.26
CA GLN A 315 22.38 7.29 12.98
C GLN A 315 23.86 7.66 13.19
N ALA A 316 24.29 8.85 12.77
CA ALA A 316 25.66 9.31 12.99
C ALA A 316 25.97 9.51 14.49
N VAL A 317 25.03 10.11 15.25
CA VAL A 317 25.15 10.25 16.71
C VAL A 317 25.22 8.88 17.39
N GLU A 318 24.42 7.91 16.94
CA GLU A 318 24.46 6.54 17.47
C GLU A 318 25.78 5.83 17.16
N LYS A 319 26.31 6.01 15.95
CA LYS A 319 27.64 5.52 15.58
C LYS A 319 28.73 6.18 16.44
N HIS A 320 28.65 7.49 16.68
CA HIS A 320 29.58 8.20 17.56
C HIS A 320 29.49 7.70 19.01
N TYR A 321 28.28 7.55 19.54
CA TYR A 321 28.04 6.96 20.86
C TYR A 321 28.66 5.56 20.99
N ASN A 322 28.45 4.69 20.00
CA ASN A 322 29.02 3.35 19.99
C ASN A 322 30.56 3.36 19.92
N ARG A 323 31.16 4.34 19.22
CA ARG A 323 32.62 4.54 19.22
C ARG A 323 33.14 4.95 20.59
N LEU A 324 32.50 5.93 21.24
CA LEU A 324 32.87 6.33 22.61
C LEU A 324 32.76 5.13 23.57
N ARG A 325 31.69 4.33 23.44
CA ARG A 325 31.49 3.12 24.23
C ARG A 325 32.59 2.07 23.98
N ALA A 326 33.01 1.89 22.72
CA ALA A 326 34.05 0.94 22.35
C ALA A 326 35.44 1.36 22.85
N LEU A 327 35.72 2.66 22.92
CA LEU A 327 36.98 3.21 23.43
C LEU A 327 37.16 3.02 24.94
N LYS A 328 36.12 2.59 25.67
CA LYS A 328 36.14 2.42 27.13
C LYS A 328 36.73 3.65 27.84
N GLN A 329 36.26 4.85 27.51
CA GLN A 329 36.60 6.04 28.28
C GLN A 329 36.29 5.82 29.76
N GLU A 330 37.06 6.46 30.64
CA GLU A 330 37.06 6.23 32.10
C GLU A 330 35.68 6.49 32.75
N SER A 331 34.80 7.26 32.11
CA SER A 331 33.45 7.54 32.56
C SER A 331 32.38 6.71 31.83
N PRO A 332 31.44 6.08 32.56
CA PRO A 332 30.37 5.27 31.97
C PRO A 332 29.41 6.13 31.14
N LEU A 333 29.16 5.81 29.87
CA LEU A 333 28.25 6.63 29.06
C LEU A 333 26.78 6.46 29.48
N PRO A 334 25.97 7.53 29.50
CA PRO A 334 24.54 7.40 29.72
C PRO A 334 23.87 6.57 28.62
N CYS A 335 22.68 6.03 28.87
CA CYS A 335 21.94 5.32 27.84
C CYS A 335 21.67 6.21 26.59
N LEU A 336 21.64 5.62 25.39
CA LEU A 336 21.57 6.37 24.12
C LEU A 336 20.46 7.45 24.07
N PRO A 337 19.23 7.23 24.57
CA PRO A 337 18.20 8.28 24.60
C PRO A 337 18.56 9.49 25.47
N SER A 338 19.32 9.29 26.56
CA SER A 338 19.84 10.38 27.38
C SER A 338 21.00 11.07 26.69
N PHE A 339 21.92 10.32 26.08
CA PHE A 339 23.04 10.87 25.32
C PHE A 339 22.55 11.78 24.18
N ARG A 340 21.48 11.39 23.48
CA ARG A 340 20.83 12.19 22.44
C ARG A 340 20.20 13.49 22.94
N ARG A 341 20.00 13.65 24.26
CA ARG A 341 19.42 14.85 24.88
C ARG A 341 20.46 15.83 25.41
N LEU A 342 21.74 15.46 25.38
CA LEU A 342 22.81 16.41 25.70
C LEU A 342 22.69 17.63 24.76
N PRO A 343 22.75 18.87 25.24
CA PRO A 343 22.45 20.06 24.44
C PRO A 343 23.22 20.12 23.12
N THR A 344 24.52 19.86 23.15
CA THR A 344 25.38 19.84 21.95
C THR A 344 24.93 18.75 20.97
N ILE A 345 24.66 17.54 21.46
CA ILE A 345 24.20 16.42 20.61
C ILE A 345 22.81 16.71 20.04
N HIS A 346 21.90 17.27 20.84
CA HIS A 346 20.56 17.62 20.42
C HIS A 346 20.56 18.69 19.33
N GLN A 347 21.39 19.72 19.48
CA GLN A 347 21.57 20.75 18.46
C GLN A 347 22.12 20.16 17.16
N ILE A 348 23.12 19.27 17.24
CA ILE A 348 23.66 18.55 16.08
C ILE A 348 22.58 17.70 15.39
N GLN A 349 21.67 17.10 16.15
CA GLN A 349 20.54 16.32 15.59
C GLN A 349 19.50 17.18 14.87
N GLN A 350 19.36 18.45 15.24
CA GLN A 350 18.44 19.39 14.60
C GLN A 350 19.02 20.00 13.31
N SER A 351 20.34 19.95 13.12
CA SER A 351 21.03 20.42 11.92
C SER A 351 20.87 19.42 10.76
N THR A 352 19.77 19.51 10.02
CA THR A 352 19.45 18.57 8.91
C THR A 352 20.25 18.80 7.62
N SER A 353 21.05 19.86 7.52
CA SER A 353 21.69 20.31 6.27
C SER A 353 23.08 19.73 6.01
N GLN A 354 23.67 18.98 6.96
CA GLN A 354 25.05 18.52 6.86
C GLN A 354 25.16 17.15 6.19
N SER A 355 26.22 16.95 5.40
CA SER A 355 26.51 15.63 4.84
C SER A 355 26.91 14.65 5.96
N LYS A 356 26.70 13.35 5.74
CA LYS A 356 27.07 12.31 6.72
C LYS A 356 28.55 12.38 7.14
N LYS A 357 29.44 12.75 6.20
CA LYS A 357 30.88 12.90 6.47
C LYS A 357 31.18 14.15 7.29
N GLU A 358 30.58 15.28 6.95
CA GLU A 358 30.70 16.52 7.74
C GLU A 358 30.23 16.31 9.17
N LEU A 359 29.10 15.63 9.35
CA LEU A 359 28.55 15.34 10.67
C LEU A 359 29.47 14.42 11.48
N ASP A 360 29.99 13.35 10.86
CA ASP A 360 30.94 12.45 11.50
C ASP A 360 32.24 13.19 11.88
N ASN A 361 32.70 14.14 11.07
CA ASN A 361 33.88 14.98 11.35
C ASN A 361 33.60 16.00 12.45
N ALA A 362 32.44 16.66 12.43
CA ALA A 362 32.00 17.60 13.45
C ALA A 362 31.94 16.92 14.81
N LEU A 363 31.29 15.76 14.91
CA LEU A 363 31.24 14.94 16.13
C LEU A 363 32.62 14.49 16.63
N GLN A 364 33.64 14.48 15.77
CA GLN A 364 35.01 14.15 16.13
C GLN A 364 35.90 15.37 16.37
N SER A 365 35.42 16.57 16.09
CA SER A 365 36.19 17.79 16.28
C SER A 365 36.47 18.03 17.76
N GLN A 366 37.66 18.55 18.06
CA GLN A 366 38.08 18.79 19.45
C GLN A 366 37.14 19.72 20.23
N PRO A 367 36.59 20.81 19.65
CA PRO A 367 35.65 21.67 20.35
C PRO A 367 34.36 20.93 20.76
N ILE A 368 33.78 20.15 19.85
CA ILE A 368 32.56 19.38 20.14
C ILE A 368 32.84 18.30 21.18
N ARG A 369 33.99 17.62 21.10
CA ARG A 369 34.40 16.64 22.12
C ARG A 369 34.51 17.27 23.51
N ALA A 370 35.13 18.45 23.63
CA ALA A 370 35.26 19.15 24.89
C ALA A 370 33.90 19.55 25.48
N LEU A 371 32.98 20.05 24.63
CA LEU A 371 31.61 20.39 25.04
C LEU A 371 30.84 19.15 25.51
N VAL A 372 30.88 18.07 24.73
CA VAL A 372 30.21 16.80 25.08
C VAL A 372 30.78 16.22 26.38
N HIS A 373 32.10 16.30 26.59
CA HIS A 373 32.71 15.85 27.84
C HIS A 373 32.21 16.67 29.05
N SER A 374 32.20 18.00 28.95
CA SER A 374 31.68 18.87 30.00
C SER A 374 30.19 18.61 30.30
N GLU A 375 29.38 18.37 29.26
CA GLU A 375 27.97 18.01 29.39
C GLU A 375 27.78 16.63 30.05
N LEU A 376 28.67 15.67 29.76
CA LEU A 376 28.69 14.36 30.40
C LEU A 376 29.09 14.45 31.87
N ASP A 377 30.11 15.25 32.21
CA ASP A 377 30.51 15.49 33.60
C ASP A 377 29.38 16.10 34.42
N LYS A 378 28.69 17.09 33.84
CA LYS A 378 27.49 17.68 34.43
C LYS A 378 26.39 16.63 34.59
N PHE A 379 26.11 15.84 33.54
CA PHE A 379 25.13 14.75 33.61
C PHE A 379 25.46 13.77 34.74
N HIS A 380 26.73 13.39 34.89
CA HIS A 380 27.16 12.49 35.96
C HIS A 380 26.97 13.08 37.35
N SER A 381 27.36 14.34 37.54
CA SER A 381 27.11 15.05 38.80
C SER A 381 25.61 15.06 39.15
N ASP A 382 24.76 15.44 38.19
CA ASP A 382 23.31 15.49 38.37
C ASP A 382 22.71 14.10 38.65
N ALA A 383 23.15 13.07 37.91
CA ALA A 383 22.70 11.69 38.10
C ALA A 383 23.13 11.13 39.46
N LYS A 384 24.37 11.37 39.87
CA LYS A 384 24.90 10.96 41.18
C LYS A 384 24.12 11.62 42.32
N ASN A 385 23.91 12.94 42.25
CA ASN A 385 23.14 13.67 43.26
C ASN A 385 21.70 13.16 43.35
N ALA A 386 21.05 12.91 42.21
CA ALA A 386 19.69 12.39 42.17
C ALA A 386 19.58 10.95 42.72
N LEU A 387 20.57 10.09 42.45
CA LEU A 387 20.62 8.74 43.02
C LEU A 387 20.99 8.75 44.51
N ALA A 388 21.87 9.65 44.96
CA ALA A 388 22.17 9.83 46.39
C ALA A 388 20.96 10.31 47.18
N ALA A 389 20.13 11.19 46.61
CA ALA A 389 18.86 11.58 47.23
C ALA A 389 17.92 10.37 47.43
N ILE A 390 17.88 9.41 46.49
CA ILE A 390 17.11 8.16 46.63
C ILE A 390 17.66 7.29 47.77
N MET A 391 18.97 7.36 48.05
CA MET A 391 19.62 6.67 49.15
C MET A 391 19.51 7.39 50.50
N GLY A 392 18.79 8.52 50.59
CA GLY A 392 18.65 9.29 51.83
C GLY A 392 19.77 10.31 52.07
N PHE A 393 20.56 10.65 51.05
CA PHE A 393 21.59 11.69 51.11
C PHE A 393 21.27 12.84 50.14
N PRO A 394 20.15 13.58 50.33
CA PRO A 394 19.90 14.78 49.54
C PRO A 394 21.03 15.80 49.80
N ASP A 395 21.42 16.55 48.76
CA ASP A 395 22.42 17.62 48.86
C ASP A 395 23.81 17.19 49.37
N TRP A 396 24.22 15.95 49.09
CA TRP A 396 25.54 15.45 49.48
C TRP A 396 26.67 16.36 48.99
N ARG A 397 27.47 16.86 49.93
CA ARG A 397 28.71 17.59 49.66
C ARG A 397 29.81 17.08 50.58
N SER A 398 30.98 16.79 50.03
CA SER A 398 32.14 16.40 50.82
C SER A 398 33.33 17.30 50.47
N PRO A 399 33.97 17.95 51.45
CA PRO A 399 35.22 18.67 51.22
C PRO A 399 36.41 17.73 51.04
N SER A 400 36.27 16.45 51.41
CA SER A 400 37.33 15.46 51.28
C SER A 400 37.23 14.75 49.93
N SER A 401 38.30 14.83 49.13
CA SER A 401 38.49 14.05 47.91
C SER A 401 38.65 12.54 48.18
N ARG A 402 38.97 12.15 49.42
CA ARG A 402 39.09 10.75 49.84
C ARG A 402 37.74 10.08 50.13
N LYS A 403 36.69 10.87 50.38
CA LYS A 403 35.35 10.34 50.62
C LYS A 403 34.64 10.10 49.29
N LEU A 404 34.39 8.83 48.98
CA LEU A 404 33.59 8.44 47.81
C LEU A 404 32.17 9.01 47.92
N HIS A 405 31.64 9.44 46.77
CA HIS A 405 30.25 9.86 46.64
C HIS A 405 29.30 8.69 47.02
N PRO A 406 28.16 8.92 47.68
CA PRO A 406 27.23 7.85 48.08
C PRO A 406 26.85 6.91 46.94
N ALA A 407 26.58 7.45 45.75
CA ALA A 407 26.27 6.68 44.55
C ALA A 407 27.45 5.83 44.02
N ASP A 408 28.70 6.17 44.34
CA ASP A 408 29.90 5.45 43.89
C ASP A 408 30.33 4.34 44.87
N ARG A 409 29.65 4.20 46.01
CA ARG A 409 29.98 3.17 46.99
C ARG A 409 29.59 1.80 46.45
N LEU A 410 30.36 0.76 46.76
CA LEU A 410 30.05 -0.63 46.37
C LEU A 410 28.69 -1.12 46.91
N THR A 411 28.22 -0.51 48.00
CA THR A 411 26.92 -0.77 48.63
C THR A 411 25.75 -0.03 47.96
N ALA A 412 26.02 0.90 47.03
CA ALA A 412 25.01 1.64 46.27
C ALA A 412 24.48 0.77 45.13
N ARG A 413 23.38 0.07 45.40
CA ARG A 413 22.71 -0.82 44.45
C ARG A 413 21.30 -0.32 44.15
N PHE A 414 20.92 -0.40 42.88
CA PHE A 414 19.69 0.17 42.35
C PHE A 414 18.87 -0.87 41.58
N ARG A 415 17.55 -0.83 41.73
CA ARG A 415 16.60 -1.62 40.93
C ARG A 415 15.68 -0.70 40.17
N CYS A 416 15.44 -1.01 38.90
CA CYS A 416 14.49 -0.27 38.08
C CYS A 416 13.05 -0.65 38.50
N ARG A 417 12.30 0.31 39.05
CA ARG A 417 10.90 0.16 39.49
C ARG A 417 9.96 -0.29 38.36
N THR A 418 10.31 0.01 37.11
CA THR A 418 9.43 -0.22 35.96
C THR A 418 9.58 -1.60 35.33
N CYS A 419 10.81 -2.05 35.05
CA CYS A 419 11.01 -3.33 34.38
C CYS A 419 11.69 -4.40 35.26
N GLN A 420 12.32 -4.00 36.36
CA GLN A 420 13.10 -4.87 37.27
C GLN A 420 14.17 -5.73 36.59
N ARG A 421 14.50 -5.46 35.31
CA ARG A 421 15.51 -6.20 34.55
C ARG A 421 16.91 -5.70 34.91
N VAL A 422 17.83 -6.65 35.02
CA VAL A 422 19.25 -6.40 35.17
C VAL A 422 20.01 -7.00 33.98
N GLU A 423 21.10 -6.35 33.56
CA GLU A 423 21.95 -6.90 32.49
C GLU A 423 22.67 -8.17 32.99
N ALA A 424 23.17 -8.99 32.06
CA ALA A 424 23.82 -10.26 32.39
C ALA A 424 24.96 -10.10 33.41
N LYS A 425 25.74 -9.01 33.34
CA LYS A 425 26.83 -8.71 34.29
C LYS A 425 26.37 -8.42 35.73
N TYR A 426 25.08 -8.19 35.94
CA TYR A 426 24.46 -7.90 37.24
C TYR A 426 23.53 -9.02 37.72
N LYS A 427 23.46 -10.14 37.00
CA LYS A 427 22.50 -11.21 37.27
C LYS A 427 22.67 -11.78 38.68
N ASP A 428 23.92 -11.95 39.14
CA ASP A 428 24.23 -12.53 40.45
C ASP A 428 23.88 -11.58 41.60
N CYS A 429 24.01 -10.26 41.37
CA CYS A 429 23.67 -9.23 42.35
C CYS A 429 22.17 -8.90 42.37
N GLY A 430 21.41 -9.24 41.32
CA GLY A 430 20.00 -8.87 41.17
C GLY A 430 19.72 -7.35 41.10
N SER A 431 20.78 -6.53 41.05
CA SER A 431 20.74 -5.07 41.13
C SER A 431 21.86 -4.41 40.34
N LEU A 432 21.63 -3.16 39.93
CA LEU A 432 22.55 -2.35 39.14
C LEU A 432 23.42 -1.51 40.09
N ASP A 433 24.71 -1.36 39.80
CA ASP A 433 25.50 -0.27 40.37
C ASP A 433 25.17 1.07 39.67
N TYR A 434 25.90 2.14 39.99
CA TYR A 434 25.75 3.44 39.35
C TYR A 434 25.85 3.37 37.82
N ASP A 435 26.91 2.76 37.29
CA ASP A 435 27.15 2.58 35.85
C ASP A 435 25.99 1.84 35.19
N GLY A 436 25.54 0.75 35.81
CA GLY A 436 24.41 -0.04 35.36
C GLY A 436 23.12 0.77 35.34
N ALA A 437 22.88 1.59 36.36
CA ALA A 437 21.67 2.42 36.46
C ALA A 437 21.60 3.50 35.37
N ILE A 438 22.72 4.18 35.08
CA ILE A 438 22.74 5.22 34.04
C ILE A 438 22.75 4.66 32.61
N MET A 439 23.31 3.45 32.41
CA MET A 439 23.30 2.73 31.13
C MET A 439 21.97 2.01 30.86
N HIS A 440 21.16 1.79 31.88
CA HIS A 440 19.93 1.00 31.81
C HIS A 440 18.93 1.53 30.76
N LEU A 441 18.60 0.67 29.80
CA LEU A 441 17.54 0.90 28.82
C LEU A 441 16.25 0.19 29.27
N CYS A 442 15.36 0.95 29.89
CA CYS A 442 14.07 0.42 30.33
C CYS A 442 13.17 0.09 29.12
N SER A 443 12.96 -1.20 28.87
CA SER A 443 11.92 -1.71 27.97
C SER A 443 10.70 -2.04 28.82
N VAL A 444 9.63 -1.27 28.66
CA VAL A 444 8.39 -1.49 29.43
C VAL A 444 7.59 -2.62 28.78
N THR A 445 7.29 -3.66 29.56
CA THR A 445 6.53 -4.90 29.25
C THR A 445 7.16 -5.91 28.29
N LEU A 446 6.96 -7.21 28.57
CA LEU A 446 7.36 -8.34 27.72
C LEU A 446 6.64 -8.34 26.35
N ASP A 447 5.49 -7.66 26.26
CA ASP A 447 4.57 -7.85 25.14
C ASP A 447 4.54 -6.71 24.11
N LYS A 448 5.20 -5.56 24.38
CA LYS A 448 5.19 -4.42 23.45
C LYS A 448 6.55 -3.72 23.37
N PRO A 449 7.10 -3.50 22.16
CA PRO A 449 8.30 -2.69 21.98
C PRO A 449 7.96 -1.23 22.30
N VAL A 450 8.31 -0.78 23.51
CA VAL A 450 8.20 0.63 23.89
C VAL A 450 9.48 1.36 23.46
N SER A 451 9.31 2.59 22.98
CA SER A 451 10.43 3.46 22.61
C SER A 451 11.40 3.61 23.81
N PRO A 452 12.72 3.42 23.61
CA PRO A 452 13.69 3.53 24.69
C PRO A 452 13.59 4.89 25.36
N MET A 453 13.38 4.89 26.68
CA MET A 453 13.22 6.11 27.44
C MET A 453 14.57 6.60 27.99
N PRO A 454 14.74 7.92 28.17
CA PRO A 454 15.94 8.47 28.80
C PRO A 454 15.96 8.17 30.29
N PHE A 455 17.17 8.22 30.86
CA PHE A 455 17.47 8.07 32.28
C PHE A 455 16.67 9.08 33.10
N ARG A 456 16.09 8.58 34.19
CA ARG A 456 15.40 9.35 35.22
C ARG A 456 15.61 8.63 36.55
N ALA A 457 16.30 9.27 37.49
CA ALA A 457 16.61 8.67 38.79
C ALA A 457 15.37 8.14 39.52
N ALA A 458 14.23 8.86 39.44
CA ALA A 458 12.96 8.44 40.05
C ALA A 458 12.40 7.07 39.59
N ARG A 459 12.96 6.48 38.52
CA ARG A 459 12.62 5.10 38.10
C ARG A 459 13.41 4.04 38.86
N PHE A 460 14.35 4.44 39.70
CA PHE A 460 15.16 3.53 40.48
C PHE A 460 14.78 3.61 41.95
N GLU A 461 14.97 2.49 42.64
CA GLU A 461 14.96 2.40 44.10
C GLU A 461 16.25 1.77 44.57
N MET A 462 16.64 2.07 45.81
CA MET A 462 17.77 1.42 46.46
C MET A 462 17.43 -0.05 46.75
N ASP A 463 18.34 -0.97 46.43
CA ASP A 463 18.19 -2.37 46.78
C ASP A 463 18.69 -2.64 48.21
N THR A 464 17.76 -2.67 49.16
CA THR A 464 18.07 -2.89 50.57
C THR A 464 18.58 -4.31 50.87
N LYS A 465 18.32 -5.30 49.99
CA LYS A 465 18.68 -6.70 50.25
C LYS A 465 20.18 -6.95 50.11
N VAL A 466 20.81 -6.30 49.13
CA VAL A 466 22.23 -6.48 48.83
C VAL A 466 23.10 -5.59 49.72
N SER A 467 22.60 -4.41 50.10
CA SER A 467 23.34 -3.47 50.97
C SER A 467 23.58 -4.01 52.38
N CYS A 468 22.82 -4.99 52.86
CA CYS A 468 22.99 -5.58 54.20
C CYS A 468 24.06 -6.69 54.29
N ASN A 469 24.46 -7.31 53.18
CA ASN A 469 25.40 -8.46 53.17
C ASN A 469 26.87 -8.06 52.95
N LEU A 470 27.17 -6.76 52.83
CA LEU A 470 28.50 -6.20 52.56
C LEU A 470 29.04 -5.30 53.69
N LEU A 471 28.30 -5.21 54.80
CA LEU A 471 28.77 -4.68 56.07
C LEU A 471 29.23 -5.85 56.94
#